data_AF-A0A3C0PCC7-F1
#
_entry.id   AF-A0A3C0PCC7-F1
#
_cell.length_a   1.000
_cell.length_b   1.000
_cell.length_c   1.000
_cell.angle_alpha   90.00
_cell.angle_beta   90.00
_cell.angle_gamma   90.00
#
_symmetry.space_group_name_H-M   'P 1'
#
loop_
_entity.id
_entity.type
_entity.pdbx_description
1 polymer ?
#
loop_
_entity_poly.entity_id
_entity_poly.type
_entity_poly.pdbx_seq_one_letter_code
_entity_poly.pdbx_strand_id
1 'polypeptide(L)'
;YSNNSFLATYSINPWNGLSVGANVDYVIENDFGTNRSGLGLDLGISYRLLKNPFFGTHLLGINAQNFLLTPTLKSDDGNSEKYSSNIRFTLFSTYWEKRIESNFDYCLKDYTASSEEYSYPDSLKGKWEFTGRVSYNVLQMLKISFLFGMDNYDPDNTFKYFGIGMGVNIPSVNHGRDFSAAYQYTGVTSGDLRNYNTAYLRAELGRHREEMYARKMSRKLDAAPNELYMKALTLYSQGKYWESYFLFSQIVNEYPDFFRNDWVTYFAGNCQENMDMREIALLSFNALRMEFPQSTALAAADLGSMRIYYRNGDYPNVEREFRILTSSGIPDSIQSSACFIMGQTHIAQKNYQKAVELFKRVPPEHPDYVFAQHSAAIASLANNNATDAVAYLQNCTGAIAVTNSQKEIVNRSYLYLGYILYEGLISEDRPLSKAVSLLRKIPQNSIYYNEALLALGWTAIKAQQAGDCITMGQALQNCKNPVFYFEGSLISAYGYMRQGNYSQAKDLLADASDKLANLTPPSEDSLALQRQKYLDVRASYDFLAR
;
A
#
# COMPACT_ATOMS: atom_id res chain seq x y z
N TYR A 1 13.58 3.45 65.58
CA TYR A 1 13.65 4.41 64.48
C TYR A 1 13.34 3.68 63.19
N SER A 2 12.13 3.87 62.69
CA SER A 2 11.78 3.45 61.34
C SER A 2 11.08 4.62 60.68
N ASN A 3 11.63 5.10 59.57
CA ASN A 3 11.06 6.21 58.81
C ASN A 3 10.62 5.68 57.46
N ASN A 4 9.31 5.74 57.22
CA ASN A 4 8.69 5.30 55.98
C ASN A 4 8.13 6.54 55.28
N SER A 5 8.50 6.75 54.02
CA SER A 5 7.98 7.83 53.19
C SER A 5 7.30 7.26 51.95
N PHE A 6 6.09 7.71 51.67
CA PHE A 6 5.33 7.39 50.46
C PHE A 6 5.22 8.64 49.61
N LEU A 7 5.67 8.54 48.36
CA LEU A 7 5.66 9.66 47.41
C LEU A 7 4.76 9.30 46.23
N ALA A 8 3.80 10.18 45.93
CA ALA A 8 3.00 10.12 44.71
C ALA A 8 3.29 11.33 43.84
N THR A 9 3.83 11.09 42.64
CA THR A 9 4.20 12.15 41.68
C THR A 9 3.22 12.20 40.52
N TYR A 10 2.76 13.40 40.16
CA TYR A 10 2.02 13.65 38.93
C TYR A 10 2.70 14.76 38.13
N SER A 11 2.87 14.57 36.81
CA SER A 11 3.41 15.60 35.93
C SER A 11 2.69 15.63 34.58
N ILE A 12 2.63 16.82 34.00
CA ILE A 12 2.11 17.09 32.67
C ILE A 12 3.15 17.85 31.85
N ASN A 13 3.11 17.68 30.53
CA ASN A 13 3.95 18.41 29.59
C ASN A 13 3.05 19.36 28.78
N PRO A 14 2.76 20.57 29.29
CA PRO A 14 1.82 21.47 28.64
C PRO A 14 2.37 22.06 27.33
N TRP A 15 3.70 22.15 27.18
CA TRP A 15 4.34 22.70 26.00
C TRP A 15 5.71 22.07 25.77
N ASN A 16 6.10 21.92 24.50
CA ASN A 16 7.27 21.16 24.07
C ASN A 16 8.55 21.52 24.86
N GLY A 17 8.99 20.57 25.69
CA GLY A 17 10.18 20.70 26.53
C GLY A 17 9.88 21.17 27.96
N LEU A 18 8.75 21.81 28.23
CA LEU A 18 8.30 22.22 29.57
C LEU A 18 7.44 21.13 30.21
N SER A 19 7.80 20.71 31.42
CA SER A 19 7.01 19.82 32.26
C SER A 19 6.71 20.50 33.60
N VAL A 20 5.48 20.39 34.06
CA VAL A 20 5.02 20.89 35.35
C VAL A 20 4.45 19.71 36.14
N GLY A 21 4.80 19.60 37.41
CA GLY A 21 4.36 18.50 38.24
C GLY A 21 4.19 18.88 39.70
N ALA A 22 3.53 17.99 40.42
CA ALA A 22 3.34 18.07 41.86
C ALA A 22 3.64 16.71 42.48
N ASN A 23 4.21 16.75 43.68
CA ASN A 23 4.39 15.57 44.52
C ASN A 23 3.50 15.69 45.74
N VAL A 24 2.91 14.58 46.15
CA VAL A 24 2.27 14.43 47.45
C VAL A 24 3.09 13.42 48.24
N ASP A 25 3.58 13.86 49.39
CA ASP A 25 4.45 13.09 50.27
C ASP A 25 3.71 12.75 51.55
N TYR A 26 3.79 11.50 51.99
CA TYR A 26 3.25 11.03 53.25
C TYR A 26 4.36 10.35 54.04
N VAL A 27 4.74 10.93 55.18
CA VAL A 27 5.83 10.44 56.02
C VAL A 27 5.26 9.86 57.30
N ILE A 28 5.76 8.69 57.70
CA ILE A 28 5.49 8.04 58.99
C ILE A 28 6.83 7.78 59.67
N GLU A 29 6.96 8.26 60.90
CA GLU A 29 8.16 8.14 61.73
C GLU A 29 7.79 7.43 63.04
N ASN A 30 8.63 6.47 63.45
CA ASN A 30 8.48 5.77 64.72
C ASN A 30 9.73 5.94 65.57
N ASP A 31 9.60 6.88 66.51
CA ASP A 31 10.61 7.25 67.48
C ASP A 31 10.14 6.83 68.86
N PHE A 32 10.91 5.92 69.47
CA PHE A 32 10.68 5.41 70.83
C PHE A 32 9.25 4.91 71.11
N GLY A 33 8.55 4.37 70.11
CA GLY A 33 7.20 3.80 70.26
C GLY A 33 6.05 4.78 70.00
N THR A 34 6.34 6.03 69.66
CA THR A 34 5.33 7.01 69.20
C THR A 34 5.32 7.07 67.68
N ASN A 35 4.15 6.82 67.07
CA ASN A 35 3.99 6.94 65.62
C ASN A 35 3.59 8.38 65.27
N ARG A 36 4.46 9.08 64.56
CA ARG A 36 4.20 10.42 64.02
C ARG A 36 3.96 10.32 62.52
N SER A 37 3.06 11.14 61.97
CA SER A 37 2.83 11.18 60.53
C SER A 37 2.54 12.59 60.04
N GLY A 38 2.85 12.87 58.78
CA GLY A 38 2.65 14.16 58.16
C GLY A 38 2.47 14.06 56.64
N LEU A 39 1.71 15.01 56.08
CA LEU A 39 1.52 15.17 54.64
C LEU A 39 2.29 16.39 54.15
N GLY A 40 2.98 16.25 53.03
CA GLY A 40 3.69 17.30 52.32
C GLY A 40 3.21 17.43 50.88
N LEU A 41 3.40 18.62 50.31
CA LEU A 41 3.14 18.88 48.90
C LEU A 41 4.27 19.69 48.29
N ASP A 42 4.86 19.16 47.22
CA ASP A 42 5.91 19.83 46.44
C ASP A 42 5.38 20.24 45.06
N LEU A 43 5.93 21.31 44.52
CA LEU A 43 5.66 21.77 43.16
C LEU A 43 6.96 21.89 42.36
N GLY A 44 6.97 21.28 41.17
CA GLY A 44 8.15 21.25 40.31
C GLY A 44 7.86 21.70 38.89
N ILE A 45 8.82 22.41 38.30
CA ILE A 45 8.86 22.73 36.87
C ILE A 45 10.19 22.25 36.32
N SER A 46 10.18 21.64 35.14
CA SER A 46 11.41 21.33 34.40
C SER A 46 11.30 21.74 32.95
N TYR A 47 12.41 22.18 32.38
CA TYR A 47 12.52 22.56 30.99
C TYR A 47 13.70 21.85 30.32
N ARG A 48 13.42 21.20 29.19
CA ARG A 48 14.40 20.55 28.33
C ARG A 48 15.04 21.59 27.42
N LEU A 49 16.23 22.05 27.82
CA LEU A 49 17.00 23.06 27.09
C LEU A 49 17.43 22.59 25.70
N LEU A 50 17.91 21.35 25.61
CA LEU A 50 18.49 20.81 24.39
C LEU A 50 18.16 19.33 24.27
N LYS A 51 17.84 18.91 23.03
CA LYS A 51 17.75 17.51 22.63
C LYS A 51 18.47 17.36 21.30
N ASN A 52 19.69 16.83 21.34
CA ASN A 52 20.50 16.59 20.16
C ASN A 52 21.11 15.18 20.22
N PRO A 53 21.22 14.44 19.10
CA PRO A 53 21.82 13.11 19.09
C PRO A 53 23.26 13.07 19.59
N PHE A 54 24.05 14.11 19.32
CA PHE A 54 25.47 14.17 19.65
C PHE A 54 25.72 14.81 21.03
N PHE A 55 25.17 16.00 21.27
CA PHE A 55 25.32 16.71 22.55
C PHE A 55 24.45 16.13 23.67
N GLY A 56 23.49 15.28 23.31
CA GLY A 56 22.58 14.61 24.23
C GLY A 56 21.44 15.50 24.71
N THR A 57 20.92 15.20 25.89
CA THR A 57 19.73 15.87 26.45
C THR A 57 20.06 16.58 27.73
N HIS A 58 19.70 17.86 27.82
CA HIS A 58 19.91 18.72 28.99
C HIS A 58 18.57 19.21 29.54
N LEU A 59 18.36 19.01 30.84
CA LEU A 59 17.14 19.33 31.55
C LEU A 59 17.47 20.17 32.77
N LEU A 60 16.84 21.34 32.86
CA LEU A 60 16.84 22.17 34.06
C LEU A 60 15.53 21.96 34.81
N GLY A 61 15.63 21.75 36.12
CA GLY A 61 14.49 21.59 37.01
C GLY A 61 14.57 22.59 38.16
N ILE A 62 13.41 23.08 38.59
CA ILE A 62 13.22 23.83 39.83
C ILE A 62 12.10 23.13 40.59
N ASN A 63 12.36 22.76 41.83
CA ASN A 63 11.38 22.14 42.72
C ASN A 63 11.30 22.91 44.04
N ALA A 64 10.10 23.33 44.42
CA ALA A 64 9.80 23.92 45.72
C ALA A 64 9.21 22.83 46.62
N GLN A 65 9.99 22.37 47.59
CA GLN A 65 9.65 21.29 48.51
C GLN A 65 9.00 21.84 49.77
N ASN A 66 7.92 21.18 50.23
CA ASN A 66 7.17 21.55 51.43
C ASN A 66 6.71 23.03 51.45
N PHE A 67 6.49 23.63 50.28
CA PHE A 67 6.24 25.07 50.12
C PHE A 67 4.81 25.48 50.50
N LEU A 68 3.81 24.67 50.13
CA LEU A 68 2.39 24.96 50.38
C LEU A 68 1.84 24.20 51.58
N LEU A 69 2.30 22.96 51.77
CA LEU A 69 1.91 22.11 52.88
C LEU A 69 3.20 21.47 53.44
N THR A 70 3.55 21.84 54.65
CA THR A 70 4.72 21.29 55.34
C THR A 70 4.27 20.14 56.25
N PRO A 71 4.88 18.94 56.16
CA PRO A 71 4.60 17.88 57.11
C PRO A 71 4.96 18.38 58.52
N THR A 72 3.96 18.41 59.41
CA THR A 72 4.14 18.76 60.82
C THR A 72 3.96 17.53 61.67
N LEU A 73 5.02 17.08 62.33
CA LEU A 73 4.98 15.96 63.28
C LEU A 73 4.65 16.52 64.66
N LYS A 74 3.54 16.11 65.24
CA LYS A 74 3.16 16.46 66.61
C LYS A 74 3.81 15.47 67.58
N SER A 75 4.55 15.96 68.57
CA SER A 75 5.04 15.14 69.69
C SER A 75 4.02 15.14 70.85
N ASP A 76 4.09 14.12 71.72
CA ASP A 76 3.22 13.99 72.90
C ASP A 76 3.43 15.13 73.93
N ASP A 77 4.58 15.82 73.88
CA ASP A 77 4.90 16.98 74.74
C ASP A 77 4.31 18.32 74.23
N GLY A 78 3.50 18.30 73.17
CA GLY A 78 2.85 19.50 72.60
C GLY A 78 3.72 20.34 71.66
N ASN A 79 4.98 19.96 71.46
CA ASN A 79 5.86 20.58 70.46
C ASN A 79 5.59 19.98 69.06
N SER A 80 5.56 20.83 68.03
CA SER A 80 5.42 20.40 66.64
C SER A 80 6.74 20.60 65.89
N GLU A 81 7.30 19.52 65.36
CA GLU A 81 8.46 19.57 64.46
C GLU A 81 7.96 19.73 63.02
N LYS A 82 8.49 20.70 62.30
CA LYS A 82 8.16 20.95 60.89
C LYS A 82 9.32 20.51 60.02
N TYR A 83 9.01 19.84 58.92
CA TYR A 83 10.02 19.56 57.89
C TYR A 83 10.48 20.85 57.22
N SER A 84 11.74 20.87 56.75
CA SER A 84 12.33 22.02 56.07
C SER A 84 11.64 22.34 54.75
N SER A 85 11.40 23.63 54.50
CA SER A 85 11.00 24.15 53.18
C SER A 85 12.26 24.42 52.35
N ASN A 86 12.32 23.81 51.17
CA ASN A 86 13.54 23.82 50.36
C ASN A 86 13.24 24.22 48.91
N ILE A 87 14.16 24.95 48.28
CA ILE A 87 14.12 25.16 46.82
C ILE A 87 15.32 24.43 46.22
N ARG A 88 15.04 23.48 45.33
CA ARG A 88 16.04 22.67 44.63
C ARG A 88 16.10 23.05 43.16
N PHE A 89 17.30 23.34 42.69
CA PHE A 89 17.65 23.49 41.29
C PHE A 89 18.37 22.23 40.84
N THR A 90 17.90 21.61 39.77
CA THR A 90 18.46 20.37 39.22
C THR A 90 18.94 20.62 37.79
N LEU A 91 20.18 20.27 37.48
CA LEU A 91 20.68 20.16 36.12
C LEU A 91 21.00 18.70 35.83
N PHE A 92 20.13 18.07 35.04
CA PHE A 92 20.35 16.72 34.55
C PHE A 92 20.77 16.76 33.08
N SER A 93 21.88 16.10 32.75
CA SER A 93 22.41 16.05 31.40
C SER A 93 22.86 14.66 31.03
N THR A 94 22.57 14.26 29.80
CA THR A 94 23.05 13.02 29.17
C THR A 94 23.91 13.39 27.98
N TYR A 95 24.98 12.64 27.74
CA TYR A 95 25.94 12.90 26.65
C TYR A 95 26.23 11.60 25.88
N TRP A 96 26.60 11.74 24.60
CA TRP A 96 27.07 10.64 23.74
C TRP A 96 26.16 9.41 23.80
N GLU A 97 24.91 9.55 23.35
CA GLU A 97 23.93 8.46 23.36
C GLU A 97 23.71 7.83 24.75
N LYS A 98 23.72 8.67 25.80
CA LYS A 98 23.59 8.28 27.22
C LYS A 98 24.76 7.45 27.76
N ARG A 99 25.96 7.53 27.18
CA ARG A 99 27.16 6.93 27.78
C ARG A 99 27.59 7.64 29.06
N ILE A 100 27.39 8.96 29.13
CA ILE A 100 27.68 9.75 30.33
C ILE A 100 26.39 10.42 30.79
N GLU A 101 26.17 10.41 32.10
CA GLU A 101 25.09 11.12 32.76
C GLU A 101 25.65 11.99 33.88
N SER A 102 25.27 13.26 33.93
CA SER A 102 25.59 14.15 35.04
C SER A 102 24.31 14.67 35.66
N ASN A 103 24.21 14.58 36.98
CA ASN A 103 23.16 15.20 37.76
C ASN A 103 23.78 16.12 38.81
N PHE A 104 23.45 17.39 38.75
CA PHE A 104 23.87 18.39 39.73
C PHE A 104 22.63 19.00 40.36
N ASP A 105 22.57 18.95 41.69
CA ASP A 105 21.49 19.53 42.47
C ASP A 105 22.04 20.60 43.40
N TYR A 106 21.45 21.78 43.37
CA TYR A 106 21.73 22.87 44.29
C TYR A 106 20.45 23.18 45.08
N CYS A 107 20.51 23.01 46.40
CA CYS A 107 19.36 23.11 47.28
C CYS A 107 19.56 24.24 48.29
N LEU A 108 18.66 25.20 48.31
CA LEU A 108 18.55 26.20 49.37
C LEU A 108 17.61 25.65 50.44
N LYS A 109 18.05 25.64 51.71
CA LYS A 109 17.26 25.10 52.83
C LYS A 109 16.78 26.17 53.79
N ASP A 110 15.60 25.91 54.38
CA ASP A 110 14.99 26.70 55.45
C ASP A 110 14.85 28.19 55.14
N TYR A 111 14.62 28.53 53.87
CA TYR A 111 14.57 29.93 53.44
C TYR A 111 13.34 30.70 53.96
N THR A 112 12.35 29.99 54.54
CA THR A 112 11.15 30.57 55.15
C THR A 112 11.09 30.45 56.67
N ALA A 113 12.14 29.92 57.33
CA ALA A 113 12.15 29.71 58.79
C ALA A 113 12.30 31.04 59.56
N SER A 114 11.63 31.15 60.71
CA SER A 114 11.73 32.32 61.60
C SER A 114 13.03 32.27 62.41
N SER A 115 13.63 33.43 62.74
CA SER A 115 14.83 33.50 63.60
C SER A 115 14.61 32.95 65.01
N GLU A 116 13.36 32.79 65.43
CA GLU A 116 12.96 32.22 66.73
C GLU A 116 13.04 30.67 66.77
N GLU A 117 13.13 30.00 65.63
CA GLU A 117 13.21 28.53 65.53
C GLU A 117 14.65 28.00 65.67
N TYR A 118 15.66 28.89 65.79
CA TYR A 118 17.08 28.54 65.94
C TYR A 118 17.59 28.76 67.37
N SER A 119 18.33 27.79 67.91
CA SER A 119 18.92 27.89 69.27
C SER A 119 20.00 28.97 69.41
N TYR A 120 20.53 29.50 68.29
CA TYR A 120 21.50 30.59 68.23
C TYR A 120 21.10 31.61 67.13
N PRO A 121 20.70 32.84 67.49
CA PRO A 121 20.10 33.79 66.55
C PRO A 121 21.05 34.37 65.48
N ASP A 122 22.37 34.29 65.69
CA ASP A 122 23.39 34.68 64.70
C ASP A 122 23.81 33.54 63.77
N SER A 123 23.25 32.33 63.96
CA SER A 123 23.56 31.18 63.10
C SER A 123 22.52 31.04 61.97
N LEU A 124 23.01 31.28 60.75
CA LEU A 124 22.55 30.66 59.49
C LEU A 124 21.22 31.15 58.89
N LYS A 125 21.20 32.40 58.40
CA LYS A 125 20.43 32.73 57.18
C LYS A 125 21.24 32.28 55.96
N GLY A 126 20.72 31.32 55.18
CA GLY A 126 21.31 30.90 53.90
C GLY A 126 22.04 29.56 53.88
N LYS A 127 21.41 28.50 54.43
CA LYS A 127 21.90 27.13 54.31
C LYS A 127 21.76 26.62 52.88
N TRP A 128 22.81 26.02 52.32
CA TRP A 128 22.78 25.40 51.00
C TRP A 128 23.44 24.03 51.00
N GLU A 129 22.97 23.17 50.10
CA GLU A 129 23.55 21.86 49.83
C GLU A 129 23.71 21.69 48.33
N PHE A 130 24.92 21.33 47.90
CA PHE A 130 25.25 21.01 46.52
C PHE A 130 25.63 19.54 46.41
N THR A 131 24.96 18.80 45.53
CA THR A 131 25.28 17.40 45.27
C THR A 131 25.53 17.18 43.80
N GLY A 132 26.65 16.55 43.48
CA GLY A 132 26.99 16.14 42.12
C GLY A 132 27.03 14.62 42.01
N ARG A 133 26.48 14.09 40.93
CA ARG A 133 26.64 12.69 40.52
C ARG A 133 27.00 12.65 39.04
N VAL A 134 28.10 11.98 38.72
CA VAL A 134 28.52 11.72 37.33
C VAL A 134 28.59 10.22 37.14
N SER A 135 27.91 9.71 36.12
CA SER A 135 27.83 8.27 35.84
C SER A 135 28.33 7.96 34.44
N TYR A 136 29.02 6.84 34.31
CA TYR A 136 29.48 6.27 33.04
C TYR A 136 28.84 4.90 32.83
N ASN A 137 28.18 4.73 31.69
CA ASN A 137 27.53 3.49 31.29
C ASN A 137 28.50 2.67 30.40
N VAL A 138 29.14 1.67 31.00
CA VAL A 138 29.98 0.67 30.34
C VAL A 138 29.06 -0.37 29.68
N LEU A 139 29.08 -0.45 28.33
CA LEU A 139 28.37 -1.45 27.53
C LEU A 139 26.86 -1.59 27.85
N GLN A 140 26.12 -0.48 27.99
CA GLN A 140 24.67 -0.39 28.26
C GLN A 140 24.12 -1.20 29.46
N MET A 141 24.94 -1.99 30.14
CA MET A 141 24.58 -2.91 31.22
C MET A 141 25.24 -2.56 32.54
N LEU A 142 26.44 -1.98 32.56
CA LEU A 142 27.15 -1.66 33.79
C LEU A 142 27.26 -0.14 33.95
N LYS A 143 26.76 0.41 35.06
CA LYS A 143 26.82 1.83 35.38
C LYS A 143 27.76 2.05 36.56
N ILE A 144 28.77 2.88 36.35
CA ILE A 144 29.67 3.32 37.42
C ILE A 144 29.35 4.78 37.71
N SER A 145 29.12 5.13 38.97
CA SER A 145 28.75 6.49 39.40
C SER A 145 29.76 7.02 40.39
N PHE A 146 30.22 8.24 40.19
CA PHE A 146 30.92 9.03 41.19
C PHE A 146 29.95 10.08 41.74
N LEU A 147 29.95 10.29 43.05
CA LEU A 147 29.10 11.27 43.70
C LEU A 147 29.86 12.03 44.78
N PHE A 148 29.47 13.28 44.98
CA PHE A 148 30.00 14.12 46.04
C PHE A 148 28.92 15.07 46.54
N GLY A 149 29.05 15.47 47.80
CA GLY A 149 28.16 16.42 48.46
C GLY A 149 28.96 17.49 49.17
N MET A 150 28.50 18.72 49.06
CA MET A 150 29.03 19.89 49.75
C MET A 150 27.87 20.62 50.43
N ASP A 151 28.11 21.18 51.60
CA ASP A 151 27.17 22.07 52.27
C ASP A 151 27.93 23.11 53.10
N ASN A 152 27.20 24.06 53.67
CA ASN A 152 27.76 25.10 54.53
C ASN A 152 27.24 25.00 55.98
N TYR A 153 26.87 23.79 56.43
CA TYR A 153 26.41 23.59 57.81
C TYR A 153 27.54 23.72 58.82
N ASP A 154 28.71 23.23 58.46
CA ASP A 154 29.94 23.31 59.24
C ASP A 154 30.89 24.32 58.57
N PRO A 155 31.21 25.46 59.23
CA PRO A 155 32.12 26.47 58.69
C PRO A 155 33.52 25.93 58.37
N ASP A 156 33.96 24.89 59.08
CA ASP A 156 35.32 24.37 59.00
C ASP A 156 35.46 23.24 57.96
N ASN A 157 34.34 22.64 57.52
CA ASN A 157 34.35 21.57 56.52
C ASN A 157 33.16 21.61 55.56
N THR A 158 33.38 22.22 54.39
CA THR A 158 32.37 22.36 53.34
C THR A 158 32.13 21.09 52.52
N PHE A 159 33.02 20.10 52.60
CA PHE A 159 32.86 18.82 51.90
C PHE A 159 32.24 17.80 52.85
N LYS A 160 31.03 17.35 52.50
CA LYS A 160 30.23 16.46 53.34
C LYS A 160 30.52 15.00 53.08
N TYR A 161 30.56 14.59 51.81
CA TYR A 161 30.83 13.21 51.43
C TYR A 161 31.36 13.08 50.01
N PHE A 162 31.99 11.94 49.75
CA PHE A 162 32.23 11.41 48.42
C PHE A 162 31.75 9.96 48.36
N GLY A 163 31.46 9.45 47.17
CA GLY A 163 30.99 8.09 47.03
C GLY A 163 31.20 7.52 45.65
N ILE A 164 31.13 6.21 45.60
CA ILE A 164 31.20 5.43 44.37
C ILE A 164 30.00 4.49 44.36
N GLY A 165 29.32 4.44 43.23
CA GLY A 165 28.25 3.51 42.96
C GLY A 165 28.60 2.60 41.79
N MET A 166 28.16 1.35 41.87
CA MET A 166 28.15 0.42 40.74
C MET A 166 26.75 -0.16 40.62
N GLY A 167 26.22 -0.20 39.41
CA GLY A 167 24.92 -0.78 39.13
C GLY A 167 24.93 -1.61 37.86
N VAL A 168 24.09 -2.62 37.85
CA VAL A 168 23.82 -3.45 36.68
C VAL A 168 22.40 -3.16 36.23
N ASN A 169 22.25 -2.84 34.94
CA ASN A 169 20.98 -2.82 34.23
C ASN A 169 20.89 -4.11 33.41
N ILE A 170 19.80 -4.85 33.59
CA ILE A 170 19.52 -6.07 32.85
C ILE A 170 18.40 -5.76 31.86
N PRO A 171 18.72 -5.29 30.64
CA PRO A 171 17.72 -5.09 29.60
C PRO A 171 17.26 -6.45 29.10
N SER A 172 15.98 -6.79 29.28
CA SER A 172 15.22 -7.90 28.63
C SER A 172 14.25 -8.66 29.54
N VAL A 173 14.23 -8.39 30.85
CA VAL A 173 13.25 -9.03 31.73
C VAL A 173 11.88 -8.40 31.46
N ASN A 174 10.91 -9.21 31.00
CA ASN A 174 9.54 -8.79 30.67
C ASN A 174 9.41 -7.83 29.44
N HIS A 175 9.76 -8.32 28.25
CA HIS A 175 9.58 -7.63 26.96
C HIS A 175 10.45 -6.38 26.77
N GLY A 176 11.71 -6.41 27.23
CA GLY A 176 12.66 -5.31 27.04
C GLY A 176 12.59 -4.23 28.13
N ARG A 177 12.14 -4.58 29.34
CA ARG A 177 12.10 -3.65 30.48
C ARG A 177 13.37 -3.74 31.31
N ASP A 178 13.69 -2.61 31.95
CA ASP A 178 14.88 -2.46 32.77
C ASP A 178 14.61 -2.96 34.20
N PHE A 179 15.29 -4.04 34.56
CA PHE A 179 15.57 -4.35 35.96
C PHE A 179 16.97 -3.82 36.27
N SER A 180 17.08 -2.96 37.27
CA SER A 180 18.38 -2.44 37.70
C SER A 180 18.59 -2.65 39.19
N ALA A 181 19.79 -3.13 39.50
CA ALA A 181 20.30 -3.24 40.86
C ALA A 181 21.55 -2.38 40.96
N ALA A 182 21.62 -1.50 41.95
CA ALA A 182 22.80 -0.68 42.18
C ALA A 182 23.20 -0.70 43.65
N TYR A 183 24.50 -0.68 43.89
CA TYR A 183 25.09 -0.55 45.20
C TYR A 183 25.96 0.70 45.24
N GLN A 184 25.81 1.49 46.30
CA GLN A 184 26.54 2.72 46.50
C GLN A 184 27.21 2.70 47.87
N TYR A 185 28.50 3.02 47.88
CA TYR A 185 29.27 3.34 49.07
C TYR A 185 29.46 4.85 49.16
N THR A 186 29.16 5.43 50.32
CA THR A 186 29.36 6.87 50.57
C THR A 186 30.21 7.07 51.82
N GLY A 187 31.38 7.68 51.64
CA GLY A 187 32.30 8.07 52.70
C GLY A 187 32.01 9.50 53.15
N VAL A 188 31.71 9.67 54.44
CA VAL A 188 31.40 10.98 55.03
C VAL A 188 32.67 11.60 55.59
N THR A 189 32.89 12.89 55.31
CA THR A 189 34.10 13.63 55.69
C THR A 189 33.90 14.56 56.89
N SER A 190 32.66 14.82 57.29
CA SER A 190 32.29 15.66 58.45
C SER A 190 32.02 14.83 59.71
N GLY A 191 32.34 15.36 60.90
CA GLY A 191 32.47 14.63 62.18
C GLY A 191 31.26 13.78 62.64
N ASP A 192 31.58 12.75 63.45
CA ASP A 192 30.71 11.74 64.10
C ASP A 192 29.76 10.89 63.23
N LEU A 193 29.65 11.18 61.93
CA LEU A 193 28.81 10.43 61.01
C LEU A 193 29.55 9.20 60.45
N ARG A 194 28.89 8.04 60.46
CA ARG A 194 29.42 6.80 59.88
C ARG A 194 29.18 6.75 58.37
N ASN A 195 30.12 6.15 57.66
CA ASN A 195 29.96 5.79 56.25
C ASN A 195 28.73 4.91 56.07
N TYR A 196 27.96 5.16 55.01
CA TYR A 196 26.72 4.44 54.74
C TYR A 196 26.73 3.79 53.37
N ASN A 197 26.06 2.64 53.32
CA ASN A 197 25.90 1.82 52.14
C ASN A 197 24.43 1.84 51.71
N THR A 198 24.18 2.04 50.43
CA THR A 198 22.82 2.10 49.88
C THR A 198 22.68 1.10 48.74
N ALA A 199 21.70 0.22 48.85
CA ALA A 199 21.31 -0.69 47.78
C ALA A 199 20.00 -0.21 47.15
N TYR A 200 19.99 -0.08 45.82
CA TYR A 200 18.83 0.30 45.03
C TYR A 200 18.38 -0.89 44.20
N LEU A 201 17.08 -1.17 44.23
CA LEU A 201 16.42 -2.08 43.31
C LEU A 201 15.32 -1.30 42.60
N ARG A 202 15.34 -1.31 41.27
CA ARG A 202 14.36 -0.63 40.43
C ARG A 202 13.87 -1.60 39.36
N ALA A 203 12.55 -1.76 39.30
CA ALA A 203 11.85 -2.54 38.28
C ALA A 203 10.79 -1.66 37.61
N GLU A 204 10.74 -1.70 36.28
CA GLU A 204 9.69 -1.03 35.51
C GLU A 204 8.55 -2.00 35.17
N LEU A 205 7.32 -1.63 35.51
CA LEU A 205 6.11 -2.43 35.29
C LEU A 205 5.09 -1.65 34.45
N GLY A 206 4.56 -2.28 33.41
CA GLY A 206 3.59 -1.65 32.48
C GLY A 206 4.22 -1.19 31.16
N ARG A 207 3.40 -0.62 30.27
CA ARG A 207 3.85 -0.07 28.98
C ARG A 207 4.07 1.43 29.10
N HIS A 208 5.12 1.96 28.50
CA HIS A 208 5.39 3.39 28.48
C HIS A 208 4.36 4.14 27.61
N ARG A 209 3.99 5.35 28.00
CA ARG A 209 3.05 6.20 27.23
C ARG A 209 3.60 6.52 25.83
N GLU A 210 4.91 6.75 25.71
CA GLU A 210 5.58 6.98 24.42
C GLU A 210 5.54 5.75 23.52
N GLU A 211 5.70 4.54 24.08
CA GLU A 211 5.57 3.27 23.34
C GLU A 211 4.14 3.08 22.82
N MET A 212 3.13 3.39 23.65
CA MET A 212 1.72 3.36 23.25
C MET A 212 1.39 4.36 22.13
N TYR A 213 1.97 5.57 22.18
CA TYR A 213 1.82 6.58 21.12
C TYR A 213 2.58 6.19 19.84
N ALA A 214 3.82 5.70 19.96
CA ALA A 214 4.64 5.26 18.83
C ALA A 214 3.97 4.10 18.09
N ARG A 215 3.37 3.13 18.79
CA ARG A 215 2.55 2.08 18.17
C ARG A 215 1.29 2.61 17.51
N LYS A 216 0.62 3.60 18.11
CA LYS A 216 -0.56 4.24 17.50
C LYS A 216 -0.18 5.02 16.23
N MET A 217 1.03 5.59 16.20
CA MET A 217 1.62 6.26 15.04
C MET A 217 2.08 5.26 13.97
N SER A 218 2.76 4.18 14.35
CA SER A 218 3.16 3.07 13.46
C SER A 218 1.95 2.40 12.82
N ARG A 219 0.87 2.15 13.57
CA ARG A 219 -0.39 1.66 12.98
C ARG A 219 -1.03 2.64 11.99
N LYS A 220 -0.83 3.95 12.17
CA LYS A 220 -1.25 4.96 11.19
C LYS A 220 -0.31 4.99 9.97
N LEU A 221 0.99 4.75 10.17
CA LEU A 221 1.99 4.67 9.11
C LEU A 221 1.84 3.38 8.29
N ASP A 222 1.45 2.25 8.88
CA ASP A 222 1.15 0.99 8.16
C ASP A 222 -0.20 1.04 7.40
N ALA A 223 -1.15 1.87 7.87
CA ALA A 223 -2.44 2.07 7.20
C ALA A 223 -2.30 2.90 5.91
N ALA A 224 -1.43 3.91 5.88
CA ALA A 224 -1.25 4.80 4.72
C ALA A 224 -0.84 4.07 3.41
N PRO A 225 0.22 3.24 3.35
CA PRO A 225 0.63 2.57 2.12
C PRO A 225 -0.38 1.51 1.68
N ASN A 226 -1.05 0.83 2.62
CA ASN A 226 -2.07 -0.15 2.28
C ASN A 226 -3.35 0.53 1.73
N GLU A 227 -3.77 1.67 2.30
CA GLU A 227 -4.86 2.49 1.75
C GLU A 227 -4.51 3.04 0.36
N LEU A 228 -3.29 3.56 0.18
CA LEU A 228 -2.79 4.00 -1.13
C LEU A 228 -2.76 2.85 -2.14
N TYR A 229 -2.31 1.66 -1.71
CA TYR A 229 -2.28 0.46 -2.55
C TYR A 229 -3.69 0.03 -2.98
N MET A 230 -4.66 -0.01 -2.07
CA MET A 230 -6.04 -0.36 -2.40
C MET A 230 -6.70 0.69 -3.31
N LYS A 231 -6.40 1.98 -3.09
CA LYS A 231 -6.85 3.06 -3.97
C LYS A 231 -6.25 2.93 -5.36
N ALA A 232 -4.95 2.65 -5.45
CA ALA A 232 -4.25 2.43 -6.71
C ALA A 232 -4.83 1.23 -7.48
N LEU A 233 -5.11 0.11 -6.80
CA LEU A 233 -5.79 -1.05 -7.39
C LEU A 233 -7.22 -0.74 -7.86
N THR A 234 -7.94 0.09 -7.12
CA THR A 234 -9.29 0.52 -7.51
C THR A 234 -9.25 1.40 -8.77
N LEU A 235 -8.29 2.30 -8.87
CA LEU A 235 -8.08 3.11 -10.08
C LEU A 235 -7.64 2.24 -11.26
N TYR A 236 -6.76 1.26 -11.01
CA TYR A 236 -6.32 0.29 -12.00
C TYR A 236 -7.50 -0.50 -12.59
N SER A 237 -8.39 -1.03 -11.73
CA SER A 237 -9.58 -1.78 -12.20
C SER A 237 -10.60 -0.91 -12.92
N GLN A 238 -10.61 0.41 -12.67
CA GLN A 238 -11.39 1.39 -13.41
C GLN A 238 -10.75 1.80 -14.76
N GLY A 239 -9.56 1.31 -15.09
CA GLY A 239 -8.83 1.69 -16.30
C GLY A 239 -8.13 3.05 -16.24
N LYS A 240 -8.04 3.65 -15.05
CA LYS A 240 -7.36 4.93 -14.81
C LYS A 240 -5.88 4.71 -14.54
N TYR A 241 -5.16 4.28 -15.59
CA TYR A 241 -3.79 3.79 -15.47
C TYR A 241 -2.78 4.87 -15.10
N TRP A 242 -2.98 6.11 -15.54
CA TRP A 242 -2.12 7.24 -15.17
C TRP A 242 -2.17 7.53 -13.67
N GLU A 243 -3.36 7.72 -13.12
CA GLU A 243 -3.55 8.02 -11.69
C GLU A 243 -3.14 6.83 -10.81
N SER A 244 -3.41 5.61 -11.28
CA SER A 244 -2.96 4.39 -10.60
C SER A 244 -1.43 4.29 -10.56
N TYR A 245 -0.75 4.54 -11.69
CA TYR A 245 0.71 4.54 -11.79
C TYR A 245 1.36 5.55 -10.84
N PHE A 246 0.81 6.77 -10.73
CA PHE A 246 1.32 7.78 -9.81
C PHE A 246 1.25 7.30 -8.36
N LEU A 247 0.13 6.68 -7.95
CA LEU A 247 0.00 6.15 -6.58
C LEU A 247 0.96 4.98 -6.33
N PHE A 248 1.11 4.05 -7.27
CA PHE A 248 2.09 2.97 -7.11
C PHE A 248 3.53 3.51 -7.03
N SER A 249 3.89 4.48 -7.87
CA SER A 249 5.21 5.13 -7.83
C SER A 249 5.43 5.89 -6.53
N GLN A 250 4.39 6.53 -5.99
CA GLN A 250 4.44 7.16 -4.67
C GLN A 250 4.73 6.11 -3.58
N ILE A 251 4.07 4.94 -3.64
CA ILE A 251 4.28 3.87 -2.65
C ILE A 251 5.74 3.39 -2.65
N VAL A 252 6.32 3.10 -3.82
CA VAL A 252 7.71 2.64 -3.92
C VAL A 252 8.70 3.68 -3.39
N ASN A 253 8.47 4.97 -3.67
CA ASN A 253 9.38 6.05 -3.28
C ASN A 253 9.26 6.45 -1.81
N GLU A 254 8.04 6.56 -1.28
CA GLU A 254 7.79 7.04 0.09
C GLU A 254 7.82 5.90 1.13
N TYR A 255 7.59 4.65 0.69
CA TYR A 255 7.47 3.48 1.57
C TYR A 255 8.29 2.29 1.03
N PRO A 256 9.63 2.37 0.99
CA PRO A 256 10.49 1.32 0.43
C PRO A 256 10.40 -0.03 1.17
N ASP A 257 10.04 -0.03 2.45
CA ASP A 257 9.90 -1.24 3.28
C ASP A 257 8.49 -1.89 3.20
N PHE A 258 7.59 -1.40 2.33
CA PHE A 258 6.24 -1.95 2.23
C PHE A 258 6.27 -3.38 1.68
N PHE A 259 5.67 -4.31 2.43
CA PHE A 259 5.77 -5.76 2.16
C PHE A 259 5.18 -6.23 0.82
N ARG A 260 4.40 -5.40 0.12
CA ARG A 260 3.87 -5.68 -1.22
C ARG A 260 4.57 -4.87 -2.32
N ASN A 261 5.75 -4.33 -2.07
CA ASN A 261 6.47 -3.54 -3.07
C ASN A 261 6.81 -4.32 -4.33
N ASP A 262 6.89 -5.65 -4.24
CA ASP A 262 6.95 -6.53 -5.40
C ASP A 262 5.70 -6.39 -6.30
N TRP A 263 4.51 -6.56 -5.73
CA TRP A 263 3.25 -6.39 -6.46
C TRP A 263 3.01 -4.94 -6.89
N VAL A 264 3.38 -3.96 -6.08
CA VAL A 264 3.31 -2.54 -6.44
C VAL A 264 4.15 -2.26 -7.68
N THR A 265 5.39 -2.76 -7.71
CA THR A 265 6.30 -2.58 -8.86
C THR A 265 5.75 -3.28 -10.10
N TYR A 266 5.20 -4.50 -9.95
CA TYR A 266 4.47 -5.15 -11.03
C TYR A 266 3.32 -4.30 -11.57
N PHE A 267 2.43 -3.81 -10.70
CA PHE A 267 1.27 -3.03 -11.13
C PHE A 267 1.66 -1.68 -11.73
N ALA A 268 2.75 -1.05 -11.26
CA ALA A 268 3.31 0.13 -11.90
C ALA A 268 3.78 -0.17 -13.34
N GLY A 269 4.54 -1.25 -13.53
CA GLY A 269 4.94 -1.72 -14.86
C GLY A 269 3.74 -2.09 -15.74
N ASN A 270 2.71 -2.71 -15.17
CA ASN A 270 1.50 -3.05 -15.89
C ASN A 270 0.69 -1.80 -16.28
N CYS A 271 0.64 -0.76 -15.44
CA CYS A 271 0.04 0.53 -15.83
C CYS A 271 0.80 1.14 -17.02
N GLN A 272 2.13 1.07 -17.05
CA GLN A 272 2.91 1.54 -18.19
C GLN A 272 2.61 0.73 -19.46
N GLU A 273 2.50 -0.60 -19.35
CA GLU A 273 2.09 -1.48 -20.46
C GLU A 273 0.71 -1.04 -21.02
N ASN A 274 -0.22 -0.73 -20.12
CA ASN A 274 -1.55 -0.23 -20.43
C ASN A 274 -1.59 1.12 -21.14
N MET A 275 -0.65 2.00 -20.81
CA MET A 275 -0.48 3.32 -21.43
C MET A 275 0.35 3.27 -22.73
N ASP A 276 0.62 2.06 -23.24
CA ASP A 276 1.47 1.78 -24.40
C ASP A 276 2.94 2.21 -24.26
N MET A 277 3.42 2.42 -23.03
CA MET A 277 4.82 2.73 -22.73
C MET A 277 5.67 1.46 -22.64
N ARG A 278 5.77 0.74 -23.75
CA ARG A 278 6.32 -0.63 -23.81
C ARG A 278 7.75 -0.75 -23.31
N GLU A 279 8.63 0.15 -23.70
CA GLU A 279 10.04 0.13 -23.30
C GLU A 279 10.20 0.32 -21.79
N ILE A 280 9.48 1.29 -21.23
CA ILE A 280 9.51 1.60 -19.80
C ILE A 280 8.90 0.44 -19.00
N ALA A 281 7.81 -0.16 -19.47
CA ALA A 281 7.19 -1.32 -18.85
C ALA A 281 8.14 -2.51 -18.76
N LEU A 282 8.90 -2.80 -19.83
CA LEU A 282 9.94 -3.84 -19.81
C LEU A 282 11.05 -3.53 -18.81
N LEU A 283 11.47 -2.26 -18.69
CA LEU A 283 12.45 -1.85 -17.68
C LEU A 283 11.91 -2.09 -16.27
N SER A 284 10.64 -1.75 -16.00
CA SER A 284 10.01 -1.98 -14.71
C SER A 284 9.84 -3.48 -14.37
N PHE A 285 9.51 -4.33 -15.35
CA PHE A 285 9.46 -5.78 -15.14
C PHE A 285 10.85 -6.38 -14.91
N ASN A 286 11.89 -5.88 -15.60
CA ASN A 286 13.27 -6.28 -15.34
C ASN A 286 13.75 -5.83 -13.96
N ALA A 287 13.40 -4.62 -13.53
CA ALA A 287 13.70 -4.13 -12.18
C ALA A 287 13.06 -5.04 -11.11
N LEU A 288 11.79 -5.42 -11.27
CA LEU A 288 11.13 -6.38 -10.39
C LEU A 288 11.90 -7.70 -10.28
N ARG A 289 12.42 -8.21 -11.41
CA ARG A 289 13.22 -9.45 -11.43
C ARG A 289 14.55 -9.32 -10.67
N MET A 290 15.20 -8.16 -10.76
CA MET A 290 16.47 -7.91 -10.06
C MET A 290 16.29 -7.66 -8.57
N GLU A 291 15.26 -6.89 -8.19
CA GLU A 291 15.02 -6.47 -6.81
C GLU A 291 14.28 -7.55 -6.00
N PHE A 292 13.38 -8.31 -6.63
CA PHE A 292 12.51 -9.29 -5.97
C PHE A 292 12.59 -10.69 -6.65
N PRO A 293 13.76 -11.35 -6.67
CA PRO A 293 13.98 -12.58 -7.44
C PRO A 293 13.18 -13.81 -6.96
N GLN A 294 12.54 -13.74 -5.79
CA GLN A 294 11.71 -14.81 -5.22
C GLN A 294 10.22 -14.43 -5.15
N SER A 295 9.82 -13.31 -5.76
CA SER A 295 8.43 -12.84 -5.68
C SER A 295 7.49 -13.68 -6.55
N THR A 296 6.25 -13.84 -6.06
CA THR A 296 5.15 -14.43 -6.83
C THR A 296 4.66 -13.52 -7.96
N ALA A 297 4.98 -12.23 -7.92
CA ALA A 297 4.65 -11.26 -8.98
C ALA A 297 5.49 -11.45 -10.25
N LEU A 298 6.62 -12.18 -10.18
CA LEU A 298 7.50 -12.42 -11.33
C LEU A 298 6.78 -13.12 -12.48
N ALA A 299 5.98 -14.15 -12.18
CA ALA A 299 5.22 -14.85 -13.21
C ALA A 299 4.27 -13.91 -13.97
N ALA A 300 3.67 -12.95 -13.28
CA ALA A 300 2.78 -11.96 -13.88
C ALA A 300 3.56 -10.93 -14.71
N ALA A 301 4.73 -10.50 -14.24
CA ALA A 301 5.63 -9.60 -14.98
C ALA A 301 6.23 -10.26 -16.23
N ASP A 302 6.55 -11.54 -16.17
CA ASP A 302 7.03 -12.34 -17.30
C ASP A 302 5.94 -12.48 -18.36
N LEU A 303 4.70 -12.70 -17.94
CA LEU A 303 3.54 -12.67 -18.85
C LEU A 303 3.34 -11.27 -19.48
N GLY A 304 3.52 -10.20 -18.70
CA GLY A 304 3.50 -8.82 -19.22
C GLY A 304 4.60 -8.56 -20.24
N SER A 305 5.82 -9.02 -19.97
CA SER A 305 6.94 -8.95 -20.91
C SER A 305 6.65 -9.72 -22.18
N MET A 306 6.09 -10.93 -22.06
CA MET A 306 5.66 -11.77 -23.20
C MET A 306 4.62 -11.06 -24.07
N ARG A 307 3.63 -10.39 -23.48
CA ARG A 307 2.65 -9.56 -24.22
C ARG A 307 3.33 -8.42 -24.97
N ILE A 308 4.26 -7.72 -24.34
CA ILE A 308 5.00 -6.63 -24.97
C ILE A 308 5.84 -7.14 -26.15
N TYR A 309 6.58 -8.24 -25.98
CA TYR A 309 7.37 -8.85 -27.05
C TYR A 309 6.49 -9.25 -28.24
N TYR A 310 5.34 -9.87 -27.99
CA TYR A 310 4.37 -10.19 -29.04
C TYR A 310 3.90 -8.94 -29.80
N ARG A 311 3.53 -7.87 -29.09
CA ARG A 311 3.10 -6.60 -29.69
C ARG A 311 4.19 -5.89 -30.49
N ASN A 312 5.45 -6.15 -30.15
CA ASN A 312 6.62 -5.63 -30.89
C ASN A 312 7.02 -6.54 -32.06
N GLY A 313 6.36 -7.69 -32.25
CA GLY A 313 6.73 -8.69 -33.25
C GLY A 313 8.00 -9.46 -32.92
N ASP A 314 8.50 -9.36 -31.69
CA ASP A 314 9.71 -10.05 -31.22
C ASP A 314 9.38 -11.47 -30.75
N TYR A 315 9.03 -12.32 -31.71
CA TYR A 315 8.64 -13.70 -31.48
C TYR A 315 9.73 -14.57 -30.80
N PRO A 316 11.04 -14.39 -31.08
CA PRO A 316 12.08 -15.11 -30.35
C PRO A 316 12.04 -14.87 -28.83
N ASN A 317 11.79 -13.64 -28.39
CA ASN A 317 11.62 -13.35 -26.97
C ASN A 317 10.30 -13.88 -26.40
N VAL A 318 9.22 -13.91 -27.18
CA VAL A 318 7.98 -14.59 -26.79
C VAL A 318 8.21 -16.07 -26.49
N GLU A 319 8.95 -16.78 -27.35
CA GLU A 319 9.30 -18.19 -27.16
C GLU A 319 10.19 -18.41 -25.92
N ARG A 320 11.07 -17.45 -25.61
CA ARG A 320 11.90 -17.49 -24.40
C ARG A 320 11.06 -17.34 -23.14
N GLU A 321 10.17 -16.34 -23.07
CA GLU A 321 9.29 -16.15 -21.92
C GLU A 321 8.28 -17.30 -21.78
N PHE A 322 7.77 -17.85 -22.89
CA PHE A 322 6.86 -19.00 -22.85
C PHE A 322 7.49 -20.23 -22.17
N ARG A 323 8.78 -20.52 -22.43
CA ARG A 323 9.50 -21.60 -21.75
C ARG A 323 9.61 -21.39 -20.24
N ILE A 324 9.74 -20.14 -19.79
CA ILE A 324 9.77 -19.80 -18.37
C ILE A 324 8.36 -19.99 -17.77
N LEU A 325 7.34 -19.46 -18.43
CA LEU A 325 5.96 -19.50 -17.95
C LEU A 325 5.32 -20.89 -17.97
N THR A 326 5.88 -21.85 -18.71
CA THR A 326 5.42 -23.25 -18.72
C THR A 326 6.19 -24.16 -17.75
N SER A 327 7.09 -23.59 -16.95
CA SER A 327 7.85 -24.33 -15.94
C SER A 327 7.01 -24.66 -14.69
N SER A 328 7.45 -25.64 -13.89
CA SER A 328 6.75 -26.03 -12.67
C SER A 328 6.73 -24.89 -11.64
N GLY A 329 5.57 -24.61 -11.04
CA GLY A 329 5.41 -23.59 -10.00
C GLY A 329 4.73 -22.30 -10.47
N ILE A 330 4.46 -22.16 -11.77
CA ILE A 330 3.67 -21.05 -12.32
C ILE A 330 2.16 -21.35 -12.19
N PRO A 331 1.32 -20.40 -11.74
CA PRO A 331 -0.13 -20.60 -11.67
C PRO A 331 -0.76 -20.99 -13.01
N ASP A 332 -1.68 -21.96 -12.99
CA ASP A 332 -2.33 -22.49 -14.21
C ASP A 332 -3.03 -21.42 -15.06
N SER A 333 -3.58 -20.38 -14.43
CA SER A 333 -4.16 -19.23 -15.15
C SER A 333 -3.11 -18.49 -15.96
N ILE A 334 -1.93 -18.22 -15.39
CA ILE A 334 -0.82 -17.56 -16.12
C ILE A 334 -0.32 -18.46 -17.27
N GLN A 335 -0.22 -19.77 -17.03
CA GLN A 335 0.15 -20.73 -18.08
C GLN A 335 -0.86 -20.72 -19.24
N SER A 336 -2.15 -20.61 -18.94
CA SER A 336 -3.22 -20.55 -19.95
C SER A 336 -3.11 -19.29 -20.81
N SER A 337 -2.91 -18.11 -20.20
CA SER A 337 -2.65 -16.87 -20.94
C SER A 337 -1.37 -16.94 -21.78
N ALA A 338 -0.30 -17.54 -21.24
CA ALA A 338 0.93 -17.74 -22.00
C ALA A 338 0.71 -18.65 -23.22
N CYS A 339 -0.07 -19.73 -23.08
CA CYS A 339 -0.46 -20.60 -24.19
C CYS A 339 -1.25 -19.84 -25.25
N PHE A 340 -2.17 -18.96 -24.84
CA PHE A 340 -2.90 -18.12 -25.76
C PHE A 340 -1.96 -17.18 -26.56
N ILE A 341 -1.07 -16.44 -25.90
CA ILE A 341 -0.13 -15.53 -26.57
C ILE A 341 0.82 -16.28 -27.52
N MET A 342 1.32 -17.45 -27.09
CA MET A 342 2.16 -18.29 -27.94
C MET A 342 1.37 -18.86 -29.12
N GLY A 343 0.10 -19.20 -28.94
CA GLY A 343 -0.81 -19.60 -30.01
C GLY A 343 -0.99 -18.49 -31.05
N GLN A 344 -1.20 -17.25 -30.59
CA GLN A 344 -1.27 -16.08 -31.49
C GLN A 344 0.05 -15.85 -32.24
N THR A 345 1.18 -16.03 -31.56
CA THR A 345 2.52 -15.94 -32.17
C THR A 345 2.67 -16.96 -33.30
N HIS A 346 2.20 -18.18 -33.10
CA HIS A 346 2.19 -19.19 -34.16
C HIS A 346 1.23 -18.87 -35.30
N ILE A 347 0.07 -18.24 -35.06
CA ILE A 347 -0.76 -17.71 -36.16
C ILE A 347 0.03 -16.69 -36.99
N ALA A 348 0.72 -15.74 -36.33
CA ALA A 348 1.49 -14.71 -37.01
C ALA A 348 2.65 -15.31 -37.86
N GLN A 349 3.25 -16.39 -37.37
CA GLN A 349 4.26 -17.18 -38.09
C GLN A 349 3.65 -18.16 -39.12
N LYS A 350 2.33 -18.19 -39.31
CA LYS A 350 1.57 -19.13 -40.18
C LYS A 350 1.68 -20.60 -39.78
N ASN A 351 2.08 -20.88 -38.54
CA ASN A 351 2.15 -22.21 -37.94
C ASN A 351 0.79 -22.62 -37.33
N TYR A 352 -0.25 -22.71 -38.17
CA TYR A 352 -1.64 -22.84 -37.70
C TYR A 352 -1.92 -24.09 -36.86
N GLN A 353 -1.31 -25.23 -37.20
CA GLN A 353 -1.51 -26.49 -36.46
C GLN A 353 -1.02 -26.37 -35.01
N LYS A 354 0.20 -25.83 -34.81
CA LYS A 354 0.77 -25.58 -33.49
C LYS A 354 -0.04 -24.55 -32.71
N ALA A 355 -0.58 -23.52 -33.39
CA ALA A 355 -1.45 -22.54 -32.74
C ALA A 355 -2.70 -23.19 -32.16
N VAL A 356 -3.37 -24.06 -32.92
CA VAL A 356 -4.56 -24.79 -32.46
C VAL A 356 -4.25 -25.69 -31.25
N GLU A 357 -3.11 -26.40 -31.25
CA GLU A 357 -2.68 -27.21 -30.11
C GLU A 357 -2.52 -26.40 -28.83
N LEU A 358 -1.97 -25.18 -28.93
CA LEU A 358 -1.82 -24.29 -27.78
C LEU A 358 -3.16 -23.72 -27.30
N PHE A 359 -4.05 -23.32 -28.21
CA PHE A 359 -5.37 -22.80 -27.81
C PHE A 359 -6.23 -23.86 -27.11
N LYS A 360 -6.09 -25.15 -27.46
CA LYS A 360 -6.76 -26.25 -26.76
C LYS A 360 -6.37 -26.38 -25.28
N ARG A 361 -5.21 -25.84 -24.89
CA ARG A 361 -4.73 -25.87 -23.50
C ARG A 361 -5.38 -24.79 -22.62
N VAL A 362 -6.15 -23.87 -23.19
CA VAL A 362 -6.88 -22.84 -22.43
C VAL A 362 -8.22 -23.44 -21.97
N PRO A 363 -8.48 -23.55 -20.65
CA PRO A 363 -9.68 -24.20 -20.14
C PRO A 363 -10.92 -23.30 -20.22
N PRO A 364 -12.15 -23.85 -20.26
CA PRO A 364 -13.41 -23.10 -20.38
C PRO A 364 -13.65 -22.02 -19.32
N GLU A 365 -13.10 -22.21 -18.12
CA GLU A 365 -13.24 -21.29 -16.98
C GLU A 365 -12.32 -20.07 -17.10
N HIS A 366 -11.33 -20.11 -18.01
CA HIS A 366 -10.34 -19.05 -18.16
C HIS A 366 -10.91 -17.84 -18.91
N PRO A 367 -10.58 -16.58 -18.50
CA PRO A 367 -11.01 -15.38 -19.21
C PRO A 367 -10.67 -15.37 -20.71
N ASP A 368 -9.52 -15.95 -21.06
CA ASP A 368 -9.01 -16.03 -22.44
C ASP A 368 -9.73 -17.09 -23.29
N TYR A 369 -10.60 -17.93 -22.73
CA TYR A 369 -11.15 -19.09 -23.43
C TYR A 369 -11.88 -18.72 -24.72
N VAL A 370 -12.80 -17.75 -24.68
CA VAL A 370 -13.53 -17.31 -25.88
C VAL A 370 -12.59 -16.76 -26.96
N PHE A 371 -11.52 -16.09 -26.56
CA PHE A 371 -10.50 -15.56 -27.48
C PHE A 371 -9.67 -16.70 -28.09
N ALA A 372 -9.30 -17.69 -27.27
CA ALA A 372 -8.56 -18.87 -27.70
C ALA A 372 -9.37 -19.72 -28.68
N GLN A 373 -10.64 -19.99 -28.38
CA GLN A 373 -11.54 -20.74 -29.26
C GLN A 373 -11.78 -20.00 -30.58
N HIS A 374 -12.05 -18.68 -30.53
CA HIS A 374 -12.18 -17.90 -31.76
C HIS A 374 -10.88 -17.92 -32.59
N SER A 375 -9.72 -17.73 -31.95
CA SER A 375 -8.42 -17.76 -32.63
C SER A 375 -8.09 -19.13 -33.23
N ALA A 376 -8.44 -20.22 -32.52
CA ALA A 376 -8.31 -21.58 -33.02
C ALA A 376 -9.17 -21.80 -34.28
N ALA A 377 -10.38 -21.24 -34.32
CA ALA A 377 -11.21 -21.29 -35.51
C ALA A 377 -10.57 -20.56 -36.69
N ILE A 378 -10.02 -19.37 -36.48
CA ILE A 378 -9.32 -18.61 -37.52
C ILE A 378 -8.10 -19.39 -38.04
N ALA A 379 -7.31 -19.98 -37.14
CA ALA A 379 -6.17 -20.81 -37.50
C ALA A 379 -6.61 -22.05 -38.31
N SER A 380 -7.69 -22.72 -37.91
CA SER A 380 -8.25 -23.86 -38.63
C SER A 380 -8.76 -23.48 -40.02
N LEU A 381 -9.46 -22.35 -40.17
CA LEU A 381 -9.90 -21.85 -41.48
C LEU A 381 -8.71 -21.53 -42.39
N ALA A 382 -7.68 -20.88 -41.86
CA ALA A 382 -6.45 -20.59 -42.59
C ALA A 382 -5.70 -21.86 -43.01
N ASN A 383 -5.89 -22.95 -42.28
CA ASN A 383 -5.40 -24.28 -42.60
C ASN A 383 -6.40 -25.12 -43.44
N ASN A 384 -7.42 -24.49 -44.05
CA ASN A 384 -8.48 -25.11 -44.86
C ASN A 384 -9.30 -26.20 -44.14
N ASN A 385 -9.39 -26.14 -42.81
CA ASN A 385 -10.19 -27.07 -42.00
C ASN A 385 -11.42 -26.37 -41.43
N ALA A 386 -12.47 -26.28 -42.26
CA ALA A 386 -13.72 -25.62 -41.89
C ALA A 386 -14.53 -26.40 -40.83
N THR A 387 -14.42 -27.72 -40.79
CA THR A 387 -15.14 -28.56 -39.81
C THR A 387 -14.67 -28.29 -38.38
N ASP A 388 -13.35 -28.26 -38.15
CA ASP A 388 -12.81 -27.95 -36.83
C ASP A 388 -13.07 -26.48 -36.45
N ALA A 389 -13.02 -25.58 -37.43
CA ALA A 389 -13.33 -24.18 -37.20
C ALA A 389 -14.75 -23.97 -36.66
N VAL A 390 -15.74 -24.68 -37.21
CA VAL A 390 -17.12 -24.62 -36.70
C VAL A 390 -17.21 -25.13 -35.27
N ALA A 391 -16.52 -26.22 -34.92
CA ALA A 391 -16.50 -26.73 -33.55
C ALA A 391 -15.95 -25.68 -32.56
N TYR A 392 -14.82 -25.04 -32.89
CA TYR A 392 -14.25 -23.99 -32.02
C TYR A 392 -15.13 -22.75 -31.93
N LEU A 393 -15.77 -22.32 -33.02
CA LEU A 393 -16.72 -21.20 -32.97
C LEU A 393 -17.95 -21.54 -32.14
N GLN A 394 -18.47 -22.77 -32.23
CA GLN A 394 -19.57 -23.24 -31.39
C GLN A 394 -19.18 -23.22 -29.91
N ASN A 395 -18.00 -23.72 -29.55
CA ASN A 395 -17.44 -23.62 -28.20
C ASN A 395 -17.38 -22.17 -27.73
N CYS A 396 -16.89 -21.25 -28.57
CA CYS A 396 -16.86 -19.82 -28.26
C CYS A 396 -18.27 -19.26 -27.99
N THR A 397 -19.25 -19.58 -28.83
CA THR A 397 -20.62 -19.06 -28.69
C THR A 397 -21.43 -19.68 -27.55
N GLY A 398 -21.00 -20.84 -27.05
CA GLY A 398 -21.60 -21.51 -25.89
C GLY A 398 -20.97 -21.11 -24.56
N ALA A 399 -19.85 -20.40 -24.56
CA ALA A 399 -19.15 -19.98 -23.35
C ALA A 399 -19.78 -18.74 -22.69
N ILE A 400 -19.55 -18.57 -21.39
CA ILE A 400 -20.06 -17.44 -20.62
C ILE A 400 -19.19 -16.20 -20.90
N ALA A 401 -19.78 -15.17 -21.51
CA ALA A 401 -19.13 -13.89 -21.79
C ALA A 401 -19.54 -12.82 -20.78
N VAL A 402 -18.60 -12.37 -19.95
CA VAL A 402 -18.84 -11.38 -18.87
C VAL A 402 -18.52 -9.97 -19.35
N THR A 403 -17.30 -9.77 -19.86
CA THR A 403 -16.82 -8.46 -20.31
C THR A 403 -17.40 -8.10 -21.68
N ASN A 404 -17.55 -6.80 -21.98
CA ASN A 404 -18.07 -6.34 -23.29
C ASN A 404 -17.26 -6.90 -24.45
N SER A 405 -15.95 -6.85 -24.28
CA SER A 405 -14.90 -7.58 -24.98
C SER A 405 -15.22 -9.04 -25.33
N GLN A 406 -15.49 -9.88 -24.33
CA GLN A 406 -15.85 -11.28 -24.56
C GLN A 406 -17.14 -11.39 -25.35
N LYS A 407 -18.13 -10.52 -25.09
CA LYS A 407 -19.40 -10.49 -25.82
C LYS A 407 -19.20 -10.15 -27.28
N GLU A 408 -18.33 -9.20 -27.60
CA GLU A 408 -18.01 -8.86 -28.99
C GLU A 408 -17.29 -9.99 -29.73
N ILE A 409 -16.43 -10.77 -29.06
CA ILE A 409 -15.84 -11.97 -29.66
C ILE A 409 -16.89 -13.05 -29.92
N VAL A 410 -17.84 -13.23 -29.00
CA VAL A 410 -18.98 -14.14 -29.23
C VAL A 410 -19.81 -13.67 -30.43
N ASN A 411 -20.09 -12.37 -30.56
CA ASN A 411 -20.80 -11.79 -31.70
C ASN A 411 -20.04 -12.01 -33.01
N ARG A 412 -18.71 -11.81 -32.99
CA ARG A 412 -17.84 -12.11 -34.13
C ARG A 412 -17.88 -13.59 -34.50
N SER A 413 -17.93 -14.49 -33.51
CA SER A 413 -18.05 -15.92 -33.75
C SER A 413 -19.38 -16.30 -34.39
N TYR A 414 -20.50 -15.68 -33.99
CA TYR A 414 -21.78 -15.85 -34.69
C TYR A 414 -21.70 -15.38 -36.15
N LEU A 415 -21.05 -14.25 -36.41
CA LEU A 415 -20.87 -13.72 -37.76
C LEU A 415 -20.09 -14.71 -38.64
N TYR A 416 -18.98 -15.24 -38.13
CA TYR A 416 -18.14 -16.20 -38.86
C TYR A 416 -18.84 -17.53 -39.10
N LEU A 417 -19.59 -18.05 -38.13
CA LEU A 417 -20.43 -19.24 -38.35
C LEU A 417 -21.47 -19.00 -39.45
N GLY A 418 -22.10 -17.81 -39.44
CA GLY A 418 -23.02 -17.38 -40.48
C GLY A 418 -22.38 -17.40 -41.86
N TYR A 419 -21.17 -16.84 -42.00
CA TYR A 419 -20.43 -16.85 -43.27
C TYR A 419 -20.00 -18.24 -43.72
N ILE A 420 -19.52 -19.10 -42.81
CA ILE A 420 -19.14 -20.49 -43.15
C ILE A 420 -20.32 -21.25 -43.75
N LEU A 421 -21.51 -21.12 -43.14
CA LEU A 421 -22.75 -21.73 -43.61
C LEU A 421 -23.27 -21.09 -44.90
N TYR A 422 -23.15 -19.77 -45.01
CA TYR A 422 -23.50 -19.04 -46.23
C TYR A 422 -22.67 -19.50 -47.42
N GLU A 423 -21.34 -19.58 -47.27
CA GLU A 423 -20.42 -20.03 -48.31
C GLU A 423 -20.59 -21.52 -48.63
N GLY A 424 -21.09 -22.31 -47.67
CA GLY A 424 -21.26 -23.76 -47.84
C GLY A 424 -19.94 -24.50 -47.71
N LEU A 425 -19.02 -24.01 -46.86
CA LEU A 425 -17.72 -24.66 -46.61
C LEU A 425 -17.86 -25.99 -45.86
N ILE A 426 -19.03 -26.26 -45.30
CA ILE A 426 -19.37 -27.52 -44.63
C ILE A 426 -20.71 -28.05 -45.13
N SER A 427 -20.81 -29.37 -45.20
CA SER A 427 -22.05 -30.07 -45.54
C SER A 427 -22.97 -30.10 -44.33
N GLU A 428 -23.94 -29.19 -44.29
CA GLU A 428 -24.98 -29.16 -43.26
C GLU A 428 -26.38 -29.10 -43.86
N ASP A 429 -27.34 -29.68 -43.14
CA ASP A 429 -28.75 -29.54 -43.49
C ASP A 429 -29.25 -28.11 -43.30
N ARG A 430 -29.90 -27.59 -44.35
CA ARG A 430 -30.51 -26.26 -44.42
C ARG A 430 -29.56 -25.13 -43.95
N PRO A 431 -28.37 -25.01 -44.57
CA PRO A 431 -27.28 -24.18 -44.04
C PRO A 431 -27.65 -22.70 -44.00
N LEU A 432 -28.37 -22.20 -45.02
CA LEU A 432 -28.82 -20.80 -45.06
C LEU A 432 -29.79 -20.45 -43.93
N SER A 433 -30.69 -21.37 -43.55
CA SER A 433 -31.63 -21.13 -42.45
C SER A 433 -30.93 -21.05 -41.09
N LYS A 434 -29.90 -21.88 -40.88
CA LYS A 434 -29.04 -21.84 -39.69
C LYS A 434 -28.17 -20.59 -39.69
N ALA A 435 -27.64 -20.19 -40.85
CA ALA A 435 -26.89 -18.93 -40.97
C ALA A 435 -27.75 -17.74 -40.50
N VAL A 436 -29.00 -17.66 -40.97
CA VAL A 436 -29.95 -16.61 -40.55
C VAL A 436 -30.19 -16.63 -39.03
N SER A 437 -30.38 -17.82 -38.44
CA SER A 437 -30.65 -17.92 -37.00
C SER A 437 -29.46 -17.48 -36.15
N LEU A 438 -28.23 -17.77 -36.59
CA LEU A 438 -27.01 -17.34 -35.91
C LEU A 438 -26.76 -15.84 -36.07
N LEU A 439 -26.89 -15.31 -37.28
CA LEU A 439 -26.67 -13.89 -37.57
C LEU A 439 -27.65 -12.99 -36.79
N ARG A 440 -28.91 -13.44 -36.62
CA ARG A 440 -29.92 -12.72 -35.81
C ARG A 440 -29.62 -12.67 -34.32
N LYS A 441 -28.68 -13.49 -33.80
CA LYS A 441 -28.27 -13.42 -32.39
C LYS A 441 -27.39 -12.21 -32.08
N ILE A 442 -26.80 -11.58 -33.11
CA ILE A 442 -25.94 -10.41 -32.94
C ILE A 442 -26.81 -9.19 -32.59
N PRO A 443 -26.62 -8.56 -31.42
CA PRO A 443 -27.48 -7.48 -30.95
C PRO A 443 -27.17 -6.16 -31.67
N GLN A 444 -28.16 -5.25 -31.72
CA GLN A 444 -28.05 -3.95 -32.42
C GLN A 444 -26.93 -3.03 -31.91
N ASN A 445 -26.51 -3.21 -30.65
CA ASN A 445 -25.42 -2.45 -30.04
C ASN A 445 -24.02 -3.02 -30.33
N SER A 446 -23.92 -4.20 -30.95
CA SER A 446 -22.64 -4.78 -31.33
C SER A 446 -22.02 -4.02 -32.50
N ILE A 447 -20.69 -3.95 -32.50
CA ILE A 447 -19.94 -3.38 -33.63
C ILE A 447 -20.12 -4.19 -34.92
N TYR A 448 -20.49 -5.47 -34.82
CA TYR A 448 -20.69 -6.39 -35.94
C TYR A 448 -22.13 -6.42 -36.46
N TYR A 449 -23.02 -5.58 -35.91
CA TYR A 449 -24.44 -5.63 -36.25
C TYR A 449 -24.72 -5.28 -37.71
N ASN A 450 -24.05 -4.25 -38.25
CA ASN A 450 -24.26 -3.83 -39.64
C ASN A 450 -23.71 -4.89 -40.61
N GLU A 451 -22.58 -5.50 -40.28
CA GLU A 451 -22.01 -6.64 -41.01
C GLU A 451 -22.93 -7.87 -40.95
N ALA A 452 -23.60 -8.10 -39.82
CA ALA A 452 -24.59 -9.16 -39.67
C ALA A 452 -25.83 -8.90 -40.55
N LEU A 453 -26.32 -7.64 -40.62
CA LEU A 453 -27.41 -7.26 -41.53
C LEU A 453 -27.02 -7.47 -43.00
N LEU A 454 -25.78 -7.12 -43.35
CA LEU A 454 -25.23 -7.36 -44.69
C LEU A 454 -25.20 -8.85 -45.00
N ALA A 455 -24.68 -9.67 -44.07
CA ALA A 455 -24.65 -11.12 -44.20
C ALA A 455 -26.06 -11.73 -44.33
N LEU A 456 -27.04 -11.22 -43.56
CA LEU A 456 -28.44 -11.63 -43.65
C LEU A 456 -29.04 -11.29 -45.02
N GLY A 457 -28.76 -10.09 -45.55
CA GLY A 457 -29.21 -9.67 -46.87
C GLY A 457 -28.65 -10.55 -47.99
N TRP A 458 -27.35 -10.81 -47.98
CA TRP A 458 -26.73 -11.74 -48.94
C TRP A 458 -27.24 -13.18 -48.80
N THR A 459 -27.48 -13.64 -47.57
CA THR A 459 -28.08 -14.95 -47.30
C THR A 459 -29.51 -15.02 -47.87
N ALA A 460 -30.30 -13.95 -47.75
CA ALA A 460 -31.63 -13.86 -48.32
C ALA A 460 -31.62 -13.88 -49.85
N ILE A 461 -30.63 -13.22 -50.48
CA ILE A 461 -30.41 -13.29 -51.94
C ILE A 461 -30.17 -14.74 -52.36
N LYS A 462 -29.23 -15.42 -51.68
CA LYS A 462 -28.87 -16.82 -51.98
C LYS A 462 -30.04 -17.78 -51.72
N ALA A 463 -30.88 -17.50 -50.72
CA ALA A 463 -32.11 -18.24 -50.43
C ALA A 463 -33.32 -17.83 -51.29
N GLN A 464 -33.16 -16.84 -52.18
CA GLN A 464 -34.21 -16.27 -53.03
C GLN A 464 -35.44 -15.71 -52.27
N GLN A 465 -35.23 -15.22 -51.04
CA GLN A 465 -36.29 -14.65 -50.20
C GLN A 465 -36.42 -13.13 -50.44
N ALA A 466 -37.32 -12.75 -51.35
CA ALA A 466 -37.47 -11.36 -51.78
C ALA A 466 -37.86 -10.40 -50.63
N GLY A 467 -38.76 -10.81 -49.74
CA GLY A 467 -39.21 -9.98 -48.61
C GLY A 467 -38.08 -9.69 -47.61
N ASP A 468 -37.27 -10.71 -47.31
CA ASP A 468 -36.11 -10.56 -46.41
C ASP A 468 -35.04 -9.65 -47.04
N CYS A 469 -34.81 -9.75 -48.36
CA CYS A 469 -33.89 -8.85 -49.07
C CYS A 469 -34.30 -7.38 -48.91
N ILE A 470 -35.59 -7.07 -49.12
CA ILE A 470 -36.09 -5.69 -48.99
C ILE A 470 -35.92 -5.19 -47.56
N THR A 471 -36.32 -6.01 -46.58
CA THR A 471 -36.26 -5.64 -45.15
C THR A 471 -34.83 -5.38 -44.68
N MET A 472 -33.88 -6.28 -45.01
CA MET A 472 -32.48 -6.12 -44.61
C MET A 472 -31.81 -4.96 -45.37
N GLY A 473 -32.10 -4.80 -46.66
CA GLY A 473 -31.53 -3.72 -47.45
C GLY A 473 -32.03 -2.33 -47.00
N GLN A 474 -33.30 -2.19 -46.61
CA GLN A 474 -33.83 -0.95 -46.02
C GLN A 474 -33.18 -0.66 -44.65
N ALA A 475 -32.93 -1.69 -43.84
CA ALA A 475 -32.22 -1.51 -42.58
C ALA A 475 -30.79 -1.00 -42.80
N LEU A 476 -30.08 -1.54 -43.79
CA LEU A 476 -28.73 -1.12 -44.19
C LEU A 476 -28.67 0.31 -44.75
N GLN A 477 -29.71 0.74 -45.48
CA GLN A 477 -29.84 2.12 -45.96
C GLN A 477 -29.96 3.16 -44.82
N ASN A 478 -30.41 2.74 -43.64
CA ASN A 478 -30.48 3.63 -42.48
C ASN A 478 -29.15 3.72 -41.71
N CYS A 479 -28.15 2.92 -42.07
CA CYS A 479 -26.83 2.96 -41.44
C CYS A 479 -26.08 4.25 -41.81
N LYS A 480 -25.31 4.80 -40.86
CA LYS A 480 -24.51 6.02 -41.09
C LYS A 480 -23.39 5.85 -42.11
N ASN A 481 -22.91 4.62 -42.33
CA ASN A 481 -21.80 4.36 -43.23
C ASN A 481 -22.32 4.26 -44.68
N PRO A 482 -21.81 5.06 -45.62
CA PRO A 482 -22.26 5.07 -47.01
C PRO A 482 -22.10 3.71 -47.70
N VAL A 483 -21.10 2.90 -47.32
CA VAL A 483 -20.90 1.56 -47.91
C VAL A 483 -22.11 0.66 -47.65
N PHE A 484 -22.63 0.64 -46.41
CA PHE A 484 -23.83 -0.14 -46.09
C PHE A 484 -25.07 0.42 -46.79
N TYR A 485 -25.13 1.73 -47.01
CA TYR A 485 -26.23 2.33 -47.79
C TYR A 485 -26.27 1.77 -49.22
N PHE A 486 -25.14 1.75 -49.93
CA PHE A 486 -25.10 1.24 -51.31
C PHE A 486 -25.34 -0.27 -51.40
N GLU A 487 -24.73 -1.05 -50.52
CA GLU A 487 -24.97 -2.50 -50.43
C GLU A 487 -26.44 -2.79 -50.11
N GLY A 488 -27.04 -2.04 -49.18
CA GLY A 488 -28.45 -2.13 -48.84
C GLY A 488 -29.38 -1.81 -50.02
N SER A 489 -29.04 -0.78 -50.81
CA SER A 489 -29.76 -0.43 -52.03
C SER A 489 -29.70 -1.54 -53.08
N LEU A 490 -28.55 -2.17 -53.28
CA LEU A 490 -28.41 -3.33 -54.18
C LEU A 490 -29.27 -4.51 -53.72
N ILE A 491 -29.21 -4.84 -52.43
CA ILE A 491 -29.96 -5.98 -51.86
C ILE A 491 -31.48 -5.73 -51.93
N SER A 492 -31.95 -4.53 -51.57
CA SER A 492 -33.37 -4.16 -51.68
C SER A 492 -33.84 -4.15 -53.14
N ALA A 493 -33.03 -3.61 -54.06
CA ALA A 493 -33.37 -3.59 -55.48
C ALA A 493 -33.54 -5.00 -56.04
N TYR A 494 -32.64 -5.94 -55.68
CA TYR A 494 -32.81 -7.34 -56.03
C TYR A 494 -34.13 -7.91 -55.49
N GLY A 495 -34.47 -7.62 -54.24
CA GLY A 495 -35.75 -8.03 -53.65
C GLY A 495 -36.97 -7.50 -54.42
N TYR A 496 -36.97 -6.22 -54.79
CA TYR A 496 -38.04 -5.62 -55.60
C TYR A 496 -38.12 -6.22 -57.01
N MET A 497 -36.98 -6.48 -57.66
CA MET A 497 -36.94 -7.17 -58.96
C MET A 497 -37.58 -8.56 -58.86
N ARG A 498 -37.31 -9.32 -57.79
CA ARG A 498 -37.90 -10.64 -57.56
C ARG A 498 -39.41 -10.60 -57.30
N GLN A 499 -39.95 -9.48 -56.82
CA GLN A 499 -41.39 -9.25 -56.70
C GLN A 499 -42.03 -8.71 -57.99
N GLY A 500 -41.24 -8.47 -59.05
CA GLY A 500 -41.72 -7.89 -60.30
C GLY A 500 -41.87 -6.36 -60.26
N ASN A 501 -41.41 -5.70 -59.19
CA ASN A 501 -41.51 -4.24 -59.02
C ASN A 501 -40.27 -3.53 -59.59
N TYR A 502 -40.10 -3.62 -60.91
CA TYR A 502 -38.91 -3.13 -61.61
C TYR A 502 -38.75 -1.60 -61.58
N SER A 503 -39.85 -0.85 -61.50
CA SER A 503 -39.80 0.61 -61.38
C SER A 503 -39.15 1.03 -60.07
N GLN A 504 -39.61 0.50 -58.93
CA GLN A 504 -39.02 0.78 -57.62
C GLN A 504 -37.55 0.37 -57.54
N ALA A 505 -37.19 -0.79 -58.10
CA ALA A 505 -35.80 -1.23 -58.15
C ALA A 505 -34.91 -0.26 -58.95
N LYS A 506 -35.39 0.19 -60.12
CA LYS A 506 -34.66 1.15 -60.96
C LYS A 506 -34.49 2.49 -60.26
N ASP A 507 -35.55 3.03 -59.67
CA ASP A 507 -35.52 4.34 -58.99
C ASP A 507 -34.55 4.31 -57.80
N LEU A 508 -34.57 3.22 -57.02
CA LEU A 508 -33.65 3.01 -55.90
C LEU A 508 -32.18 2.94 -56.34
N LEU A 509 -31.89 2.20 -57.42
CA LEU A 509 -30.52 2.10 -57.95
C LEU A 509 -30.05 3.40 -58.60
N ALA A 510 -30.95 4.16 -59.23
CA ALA A 510 -30.63 5.47 -59.80
C ALA A 510 -30.25 6.47 -58.69
N ASP A 511 -31.05 6.58 -57.62
CA ASP A 511 -30.74 7.43 -56.46
C ASP A 511 -29.42 7.01 -55.79
N ALA A 512 -29.19 5.71 -55.64
CA ALA A 512 -27.92 5.19 -55.12
C ALA A 512 -26.73 5.54 -56.03
N SER A 513 -26.89 5.43 -57.35
CA SER A 513 -25.85 5.78 -58.32
C SER A 513 -25.51 7.27 -58.28
N ASP A 514 -26.52 8.14 -58.19
CA ASP A 514 -26.33 9.59 -58.11
C ASP A 514 -25.63 9.99 -56.80
N LYS A 515 -26.00 9.36 -55.67
CA LYS A 515 -25.31 9.55 -54.39
C LYS A 515 -23.87 9.06 -54.42
N LEU A 516 -23.59 7.94 -55.08
CA LEU A 516 -22.23 7.42 -55.23
C LEU A 516 -21.36 8.35 -56.07
N ALA A 517 -21.90 8.91 -57.17
CA ALA A 517 -21.18 9.86 -58.02
C ALA A 517 -20.78 11.15 -57.28
N ASN A 518 -21.58 11.55 -56.29
CA ASN A 518 -21.33 12.74 -55.46
C ASN A 518 -20.60 12.41 -54.14
N LEU A 519 -20.22 11.15 -53.91
CA LEU A 519 -19.58 10.75 -52.66
C LEU A 519 -18.13 11.24 -52.64
N THR A 520 -17.81 12.13 -51.71
CA THR A 520 -16.42 12.48 -51.43
C THR A 520 -15.77 11.38 -50.59
N PRO A 521 -14.58 10.89 -50.97
CA PRO A 521 -13.87 9.92 -50.14
C PRO A 521 -13.59 10.51 -48.75
N PRO A 522 -13.62 9.68 -47.69
CA PRO A 522 -13.31 10.14 -46.34
C PRO A 522 -11.89 10.72 -46.29
N SER A 523 -11.71 11.81 -45.52
CA SER A 523 -10.40 12.42 -45.31
C SER A 523 -9.43 11.45 -44.62
N GLU A 524 -8.12 11.68 -44.77
CA GLU A 524 -7.10 10.91 -44.06
C GLU A 524 -7.32 10.91 -42.55
N ASP A 525 -7.73 12.03 -41.96
CA ASP A 525 -8.06 12.13 -40.53
C ASP A 525 -9.24 11.24 -40.13
N SER A 526 -10.29 11.18 -40.96
CA SER A 526 -11.44 10.31 -40.71
C SER A 526 -11.04 8.83 -40.84
N LEU A 527 -10.20 8.49 -41.81
CA LEU A 527 -9.67 7.14 -41.97
C LEU A 527 -8.75 6.76 -40.81
N ALA A 528 -7.91 7.68 -40.35
CA ALA A 528 -7.03 7.51 -39.20
C ALA A 528 -7.84 7.30 -37.91
N LEU A 529 -8.88 8.10 -37.67
CA LEU A 529 -9.78 7.94 -36.52
C LEU A 529 -10.50 6.59 -36.55
N GLN A 530 -10.95 6.14 -37.72
CA GLN A 530 -11.65 4.86 -37.84
C GLN A 530 -10.69 3.67 -37.72
N ARG A 531 -9.47 3.80 -38.25
CA ARG A 531 -8.37 2.86 -37.98
C ARG A 531 -8.04 2.84 -36.51
N GLN A 532 -7.98 3.98 -35.83
CA GLN A 532 -7.73 4.05 -34.40
C GLN A 532 -8.84 3.35 -33.61
N LYS A 533 -10.12 3.60 -33.89
CA LYS A 533 -11.22 2.86 -33.26
C LYS A 533 -11.15 1.36 -33.51
N TYR A 534 -10.84 0.96 -34.75
CA TYR A 534 -10.61 -0.45 -35.08
C TYR A 534 -9.41 -1.01 -34.33
N LEU A 535 -8.31 -0.26 -34.23
CA LEU A 535 -7.12 -0.60 -33.49
C LEU A 535 -7.34 -0.54 -31.99
N ASP A 536 -8.28 0.21 -31.45
CA ASP A 536 -8.62 0.22 -30.02
C ASP A 536 -9.43 -1.03 -29.69
N VAL A 537 -10.38 -1.40 -30.56
CA VAL A 537 -11.10 -2.69 -30.51
C VAL A 537 -10.16 -3.87 -30.75
N ARG A 538 -9.15 -3.73 -31.62
CA ARG A 538 -8.19 -4.80 -31.88
C ARG A 538 -7.03 -4.82 -30.88
N ALA A 539 -6.63 -3.67 -30.36
CA ALA A 539 -5.77 -3.58 -29.20
C ALA A 539 -6.48 -4.24 -28.04
N SER A 540 -7.81 -4.10 -27.93
CA SER A 540 -8.61 -4.94 -27.05
C SER A 540 -8.47 -6.44 -27.42
N TYR A 541 -8.46 -6.88 -28.67
CA TYR A 541 -8.12 -8.29 -29.00
C TYR A 541 -6.75 -8.75 -28.43
N ASP A 542 -5.73 -7.89 -28.44
CA ASP A 542 -4.39 -8.17 -27.88
C ASP A 542 -4.27 -7.89 -26.36
N PHE A 543 -5.17 -7.09 -25.79
CA PHE A 543 -5.21 -6.60 -24.40
C PHE A 543 -6.29 -7.31 -23.58
N LEU A 544 -7.26 -7.98 -24.19
CA LEU A 544 -8.33 -8.72 -23.51
C LEU A 544 -7.98 -10.19 -23.32
N ALA A 545 -6.82 -10.58 -23.85
CA ALA A 545 -6.05 -11.73 -23.44
C ALA A 545 -5.27 -11.47 -22.13
N ARG A 546 -5.96 -10.84 -21.16
CA ARG A 546 -5.42 -10.36 -19.90
C ARG A 546 -6.15 -10.92 -18.71
#